data_AF-A0A374K2A8-F1
#
_entry.id   AF-A0A374K2A8-F1
#
_cell.length_a   1.000
_cell.length_b   1.000
_cell.length_c   1.000
_cell.angle_alpha   90.00
_cell.angle_beta   90.00
_cell.angle_gamma   90.00
#
_symmetry.space_group_name_H-M   'P 1'
#
loop_
_entity.id
_entity.type
_entity.pdbx_description
1 polymer ?
#
loop_
_entity_poly.entity_id
_entity_poly.type
_entity_poly.pdbx_seq_one_letter_code
_entity_poly.pdbx_strand_id
1 'polypeptide(L)'
;MWRMFRAAILGVLIGIVGGVIFGQVSYVKKYKDKVSREIMADAVMYNNSLDGSGRVIRLKVDYDGDMKSEDERDELESYVGNTVMKQIGMWLGDDYNENLSYIQMRHNLVMAMEDINDIAQSAANAWGVDADANSGFSYEYFGDSGEDCPPGMYETLCIDLGDK
;
A
#
# COMPACT_ATOMS: atom_id res chain seq x y z
N MET A 1 4.70 22.66 -3.35
CA MET A 1 3.78 21.51 -3.43
C MET A 1 3.61 20.77 -2.09
N TRP A 2 4.60 20.78 -1.18
CA TRP A 2 4.53 20.24 0.21
C TRP A 2 3.26 20.60 1.02
N ARG A 3 2.75 21.85 0.94
CA ARG A 3 1.58 22.29 1.73
C ARG A 3 0.24 21.68 1.26
N MET A 4 0.19 21.09 0.06
CA MET A 4 -1.02 20.43 -0.44
C MET A 4 -1.11 18.96 0.00
N PHE A 5 0.01 18.27 0.21
CA PHE A 5 0.02 16.89 0.71
C PHE A 5 -0.59 16.81 2.12
N ARG A 6 -0.07 17.61 3.06
CA ARG A 6 -0.60 17.67 4.44
C ARG A 6 -2.08 18.08 4.53
N ALA A 7 -2.53 18.99 3.65
CA ALA A 7 -3.91 19.45 3.66
C ALA A 7 -4.90 18.43 3.08
N ALA A 8 -4.47 17.62 2.11
CA ALA A 8 -5.29 16.54 1.54
C ALA A 8 -5.47 15.39 2.55
N ILE A 9 -4.43 15.05 3.31
CA ILE A 9 -4.42 13.94 4.28
C ILE A 9 -5.41 14.18 5.43
N LEU A 10 -5.37 15.37 6.04
CA LEU A 10 -6.29 15.76 7.12
C LEU A 10 -7.77 15.83 6.68
N GLY A 11 -8.03 16.04 5.38
CA GLY A 11 -9.39 16.08 4.83
C GLY A 11 -10.01 14.69 4.62
N VAL A 12 -9.20 13.64 4.43
CA VAL A 12 -9.68 12.30 4.06
C VAL A 12 -9.99 11.43 5.29
N LEU A 13 -9.30 11.63 6.42
CA LEU A 13 -9.56 10.89 7.67
C LEU A 13 -11.00 11.01 8.19
N ILE A 14 -11.71 12.09 7.86
CA ILE A 14 -13.10 12.34 8.32
C ILE A 14 -14.15 11.68 7.39
N GLY A 15 -13.75 11.16 6.22
CA GLY A 15 -14.68 10.68 5.18
C GLY A 15 -14.92 9.16 5.10
N ILE A 16 -14.18 8.33 5.84
CA ILE A 16 -14.23 6.85 5.71
C ILE A 16 -15.25 6.24 6.70
N VAL A 17 -16.41 6.88 6.86
CA VAL A 17 -17.57 6.27 7.53
C VAL A 17 -18.75 6.34 6.57
N GLY A 18 -18.82 5.34 5.68
CA GLY A 18 -20.00 5.07 4.84
C GLY A 18 -19.87 5.53 3.39
N GLY A 19 -19.46 4.62 2.50
CA GLY A 19 -19.56 4.87 1.07
C GLY A 19 -18.87 3.84 0.20
N VAL A 20 -19.65 2.88 -0.30
CA VAL A 20 -19.31 2.06 -1.48
C VAL A 20 -18.98 3.00 -2.64
N ILE A 21 -17.78 2.95 -3.22
CA ILE A 21 -17.51 3.60 -4.51
C ILE A 21 -16.61 2.73 -5.40
N PHE A 22 -17.25 2.19 -6.45
CA PHE A 22 -16.67 1.81 -7.73
C PHE A 22 -16.05 3.04 -8.43
N GLY A 23 -14.84 2.93 -8.96
CA GLY A 23 -14.26 3.96 -9.83
C GLY A 23 -12.82 3.63 -10.21
N GLN A 24 -12.58 3.46 -11.52
CA GLN A 24 -11.33 2.98 -12.11
C GLN A 24 -10.16 3.94 -11.84
N VAL A 25 -9.05 3.41 -11.34
CA VAL A 25 -7.70 3.98 -11.53
C VAL A 25 -6.92 2.93 -12.32
N SER A 26 -6.48 3.33 -13.51
CA SER A 26 -5.98 2.44 -14.54
C SER A 26 -4.54 2.01 -14.25
N TYR A 27 -4.30 1.05 -13.35
CA TYR A 27 -3.28 -0.03 -13.47
C TYR A 27 -3.71 -1.28 -12.71
N VAL A 28 -5.02 -1.49 -12.68
CA VAL A 28 -5.77 -2.54 -11.98
C VAL A 28 -6.23 -3.58 -13.01
N LYS A 29 -5.31 -4.15 -13.78
CA LYS A 29 -5.65 -5.09 -14.86
C LYS A 29 -5.57 -6.55 -14.41
N LYS A 30 -6.20 -6.90 -13.28
CA LYS A 30 -6.65 -8.26 -12.90
C LYS A 30 -7.46 -8.28 -11.58
N TYR A 31 -8.42 -7.37 -11.44
CA TYR A 31 -9.19 -7.15 -10.19
C TYR A 31 -10.50 -7.96 -10.04
N LYS A 32 -10.71 -9.05 -10.78
CA LYS A 32 -12.01 -9.76 -10.70
C LYS A 32 -12.01 -11.25 -10.42
N ASP A 33 -10.89 -11.96 -10.56
CA ASP A 33 -10.85 -13.43 -10.36
C ASP A 33 -9.78 -13.92 -9.37
N LYS A 34 -9.10 -13.02 -8.66
CA LYS A 34 -8.04 -13.37 -7.69
C LYS A 34 -8.30 -12.86 -6.26
N VAL A 35 -9.56 -12.57 -5.92
CA VAL A 35 -9.99 -12.08 -4.59
C VAL A 35 -9.77 -13.09 -3.45
N SER A 36 -9.22 -14.28 -3.73
CA SER A 36 -9.15 -15.36 -2.72
C SER A 36 -7.76 -15.95 -2.49
N ARG A 37 -6.64 -15.28 -2.79
CA ARG A 37 -5.33 -15.85 -2.39
C ARG A 37 -4.10 -14.96 -2.35
N GLU A 38 -4.20 -13.69 -2.75
CA GLU A 38 -3.07 -12.76 -2.60
C GLU A 38 -3.58 -11.53 -1.89
N ILE A 39 -3.25 -11.50 -0.60
CA ILE A 39 -3.43 -10.38 0.30
C ILE A 39 -2.91 -9.14 -0.44
N MET A 40 -3.74 -8.10 -0.55
CA MET A 40 -3.35 -6.83 -1.17
C MET A 40 -2.26 -6.09 -0.37
N ALA A 41 -1.77 -6.70 0.70
CA ALA A 41 -0.49 -6.40 1.32
C ALA A 41 0.63 -6.44 0.29
N ASP A 42 0.66 -7.41 -0.61
CA ASP A 42 1.78 -7.62 -1.55
C ASP A 42 1.60 -6.90 -2.91
N ALA A 43 1.09 -5.68 -2.91
CA ALA A 43 0.73 -4.95 -4.13
C ALA A 43 1.95 -4.34 -4.85
N VAL A 44 1.82 -4.16 -6.17
CA VAL A 44 2.79 -3.42 -6.99
C VAL A 44 2.50 -1.94 -6.90
N MET A 45 3.44 -1.21 -6.32
CA MET A 45 3.29 0.20 -6.01
C MET A 45 4.04 1.13 -6.97
N TYR A 46 5.03 0.64 -7.70
CA TYR A 46 5.65 1.37 -8.80
C TYR A 46 6.17 0.36 -9.81
N ASN A 47 5.95 0.61 -11.09
CA ASN A 47 6.59 -0.14 -12.17
C ASN A 47 6.70 0.79 -13.37
N ASN A 48 7.91 1.23 -13.67
CA ASN A 48 8.16 2.03 -14.85
C ASN A 48 8.72 1.16 -15.96
N SER A 49 7.84 0.72 -16.87
CA SER A 49 8.24 -0.06 -18.04
C SER A 49 9.00 0.77 -19.09
N LEU A 50 8.93 2.10 -19.01
CA LEU A 50 9.55 3.02 -19.99
C LEU A 50 11.05 3.20 -19.75
N ASP A 51 11.53 3.02 -18.52
CA ASP A 51 12.96 3.15 -18.20
C ASP A 51 13.78 1.88 -18.53
N GLY A 52 13.10 0.79 -18.96
CA GLY A 52 13.72 -0.48 -19.35
C GLY A 52 14.43 -1.20 -18.20
N SER A 53 14.38 -0.68 -16.98
CA SER A 53 15.08 -1.23 -15.82
C SER A 53 14.28 -2.31 -15.10
N GLY A 54 12.96 -2.39 -15.34
CA GLY A 54 12.06 -3.35 -14.69
C GLY A 54 11.99 -3.17 -13.18
N ARG A 55 12.36 -1.99 -12.65
CA ARG A 55 12.38 -1.73 -11.22
C ARG A 55 10.97 -1.57 -10.69
N VAL A 56 10.69 -2.34 -9.66
CA VAL A 56 9.40 -2.37 -8.98
C VAL A 56 9.58 -2.03 -7.51
N ILE A 57 8.66 -1.24 -6.97
CA ILE A 57 8.46 -1.10 -5.52
C ILE A 57 7.18 -1.84 -5.17
N ARG A 58 7.23 -2.76 -4.21
CA ARG A 58 6.05 -3.43 -3.67
C ARG A 58 5.64 -2.82 -2.32
N LEU A 59 4.39 -2.98 -1.95
CA LEU A 59 3.93 -2.79 -0.58
C LEU A 59 3.93 -4.17 0.10
N LYS A 60 4.04 -4.20 1.43
CA LYS A 60 3.77 -5.35 2.29
C LYS A 60 3.25 -4.84 3.63
N VAL A 61 2.23 -5.49 4.18
CA VAL A 61 1.70 -5.20 5.52
C VAL A 61 1.81 -6.48 6.32
N ASP A 62 2.42 -6.40 7.49
CA ASP A 62 2.58 -7.54 8.41
C ASP A 62 1.99 -7.16 9.76
N TYR A 63 1.03 -7.95 10.26
CA TYR A 63 0.46 -7.78 11.59
C TYR A 63 0.98 -8.85 12.55
N ASP A 64 1.73 -8.42 13.57
CA ASP A 64 2.33 -9.29 14.59
C ASP A 64 1.54 -9.33 15.92
N GLY A 65 0.32 -8.78 15.93
CA GLY A 65 -0.55 -8.83 17.09
C GLY A 65 -1.32 -10.14 17.25
N ASP A 66 -2.06 -10.24 18.35
CA ASP A 66 -2.90 -11.41 18.64
C ASP A 66 -4.16 -11.40 17.75
N MET A 67 -4.33 -12.49 16.98
CA MET A 67 -5.43 -12.69 16.04
C MET A 67 -5.94 -14.11 16.20
N LYS A 68 -7.25 -14.33 16.03
CA LYS A 68 -7.85 -15.65 16.26
C LYS A 68 -7.50 -16.63 15.14
N SER A 69 -7.15 -16.14 13.96
CA SER A 69 -6.81 -16.95 12.80
C SER A 69 -5.91 -16.20 11.83
N GLU A 70 -5.18 -16.95 11.01
CA GLU A 70 -4.42 -16.42 9.88
C GLU A 70 -5.35 -15.74 8.86
N ASP A 71 -6.53 -16.31 8.57
CA ASP A 71 -7.50 -15.69 7.66
C ASP A 71 -7.94 -14.28 8.12
N GLU A 72 -8.16 -14.09 9.43
CA GLU A 72 -8.54 -12.79 10.00
C GLU A 72 -7.38 -11.77 9.91
N ARG A 73 -6.15 -12.25 10.07
CA ARG A 73 -4.93 -11.45 9.89
C ARG A 73 -4.77 -11.02 8.43
N ASP A 74 -4.91 -11.96 7.51
CA ASP A 74 -4.83 -11.72 6.06
C ASP A 74 -5.88 -10.69 5.60
N GLU A 75 -7.09 -10.73 6.18
CA GLU A 75 -8.14 -9.74 5.92
C GLU A 75 -7.77 -8.34 6.44
N LEU A 76 -7.20 -8.24 7.65
CA LEU A 76 -6.70 -6.97 8.20
C LEU A 76 -5.57 -6.40 7.33
N GLU A 77 -4.53 -7.20 7.07
CA GLU A 77 -3.36 -6.79 6.27
C GLU A 77 -3.78 -6.33 4.87
N SER A 78 -4.73 -7.06 4.25
CA SER A 78 -5.34 -6.66 2.97
C SER A 78 -6.10 -5.33 3.07
N TYR A 79 -6.90 -5.14 4.13
CA TYR A 79 -7.68 -3.92 4.31
C TYR A 79 -6.78 -2.70 4.50
N VAL A 80 -5.74 -2.83 5.33
CA VAL A 80 -4.76 -1.77 5.58
C VAL A 80 -3.96 -1.49 4.31
N GLY A 81 -3.41 -2.53 3.66
CA GLY A 81 -2.62 -2.39 2.44
C GLY A 81 -3.38 -1.67 1.32
N ASN A 82 -4.65 -2.04 1.11
CA ASN A 82 -5.53 -1.38 0.14
C ASN A 82 -5.77 0.11 0.46
N THR A 83 -5.97 0.42 1.74
CA THR A 83 -6.25 1.79 2.18
C THR A 83 -5.02 2.67 1.98
N VAL A 84 -3.84 2.19 2.36
CA VAL A 84 -2.56 2.87 2.16
C VAL A 84 -2.29 3.07 0.66
N MET A 85 -2.40 2.02 -0.15
CA MET A 85 -2.19 2.06 -1.60
C MET A 85 -3.09 3.11 -2.28
N LYS A 86 -4.38 3.15 -1.91
CA LYS A 86 -5.32 4.13 -2.43
C LYS A 86 -4.90 5.56 -2.09
N GLN A 87 -4.51 5.80 -0.84
CA GLN A 87 -4.15 7.13 -0.37
C GLN A 87 -2.85 7.63 -1.02
N ILE A 88 -1.87 6.74 -1.17
CA ILE A 88 -0.64 6.98 -1.91
C ILE A 88 -0.93 7.27 -3.39
N GLY A 89 -1.82 6.51 -4.03
CA GLY A 89 -2.24 6.78 -5.41
C GLY A 89 -2.82 8.18 -5.57
N MET A 90 -3.66 8.62 -4.62
CA MET A 90 -4.21 9.99 -4.61
C MET A 90 -3.12 11.06 -4.45
N TRP A 91 -2.06 10.78 -3.71
CA TRP A 91 -0.94 11.69 -3.50
C TRP A 91 -0.05 11.85 -4.73
N LEU A 92 0.18 10.74 -5.44
CA LEU A 92 1.11 10.68 -6.56
C LEU A 92 0.44 11.01 -7.90
N GLY A 93 -0.89 10.85 -7.99
CA GLY A 93 -1.66 10.99 -9.23
C GLY A 93 -1.64 9.70 -10.07
N ASP A 94 -2.56 9.54 -11.01
CA ASP A 94 -2.75 8.28 -11.75
C ASP A 94 -1.58 7.93 -12.71
N ASP A 95 -0.76 8.91 -13.06
CA ASP A 95 0.34 8.81 -14.04
C ASP A 95 1.73 8.87 -13.38
N TYR A 96 1.82 8.65 -12.07
CA TYR A 96 3.08 8.75 -11.33
C TYR A 96 4.20 7.85 -11.86
N ASN A 97 3.86 6.66 -12.38
CA ASN A 97 4.83 5.73 -12.99
C ASN A 97 5.46 6.28 -14.28
N GLU A 98 4.80 7.24 -14.95
CA GLU A 98 5.30 7.85 -16.19
C GLU A 98 6.12 9.11 -15.89
N ASN A 99 5.81 9.80 -14.79
CA ASN A 99 6.36 11.12 -14.47
C ASN A 99 7.46 11.11 -13.40
N LEU A 100 7.52 10.09 -12.54
CA LEU A 100 8.54 9.95 -11.52
C LEU A 100 9.57 8.91 -11.93
N SER A 101 10.84 9.25 -11.77
CA SER A 101 11.88 8.23 -11.73
C SER A 101 11.75 7.39 -10.46
N TYR A 102 12.27 6.17 -10.50
CA TYR A 102 12.33 5.28 -9.34
C TYR A 102 12.92 5.94 -8.08
N ILE A 103 13.99 6.73 -8.23
CA ILE A 103 14.63 7.42 -7.11
C ILE A 103 13.71 8.49 -6.52
N GLN A 104 12.98 9.23 -7.37
CA GLN A 104 12.01 10.23 -6.91
C GLN A 104 10.82 9.59 -6.23
N MET A 105 10.32 8.47 -6.78
CA MET A 105 9.26 7.67 -6.17
C MET A 105 9.68 7.24 -4.76
N ARG A 106 10.79 6.51 -4.65
CA ARG A 106 11.32 6.05 -3.37
C ARG A 106 11.54 7.20 -2.38
N HIS A 107 12.11 8.31 -2.83
CA HIS A 107 12.32 9.48 -1.98
C HIS A 107 11.00 10.06 -1.46
N ASN A 108 9.98 10.22 -2.31
CA ASN A 108 8.68 10.72 -1.91
C ASN A 108 8.02 9.83 -0.85
N LEU A 109 8.19 8.51 -0.96
CA LEU A 109 7.68 7.55 0.01
C LEU A 109 8.39 7.66 1.35
N VAL A 110 9.72 7.71 1.34
CA VAL A 110 10.52 7.95 2.56
C VAL A 110 10.09 9.24 3.26
N MET A 111 9.79 10.28 2.50
CA MET A 111 9.34 11.56 3.06
C MET A 111 7.90 11.52 3.60
N ALA A 112 7.09 10.55 3.18
CA ALA A 112 5.70 10.37 3.59
C ALA A 112 5.51 9.26 4.63
N MET A 113 6.59 8.70 5.20
CA MET A 113 6.51 7.53 6.10
C MET A 113 5.61 7.77 7.32
N GLU A 114 5.72 8.94 7.94
CA GLU A 114 4.88 9.31 9.10
C GLU A 114 3.40 9.36 8.70
N ASP A 115 3.09 9.97 7.55
CA ASP A 115 1.72 10.01 7.02
C ASP A 115 1.21 8.60 6.65
N ILE A 116 2.08 7.73 6.12
CA ILE A 116 1.75 6.33 5.81
C ILE A 116 1.44 5.55 7.09
N ASN A 117 2.24 5.72 8.15
CA ASN A 117 1.98 5.12 9.46
C ASN A 117 0.62 5.56 10.00
N ASP A 118 0.32 6.87 9.96
CA ASP A 118 -0.95 7.41 10.43
C ASP A 118 -2.15 6.80 9.69
N ILE A 119 -2.03 6.61 8.37
CA ILE A 119 -3.08 5.97 7.55
C ILE A 119 -3.22 4.49 7.90
N ALA A 120 -2.10 3.76 8.01
CA ALA A 120 -2.11 2.34 8.31
C ALA A 120 -2.73 2.07 9.69
N GLN A 121 -2.32 2.85 10.69
CA GLN A 121 -2.88 2.84 12.03
C GLN A 121 -4.37 3.20 12.02
N SER A 122 -4.76 4.25 11.30
CA SER A 122 -6.18 4.64 11.21
C SER A 122 -7.03 3.56 10.53
N ALA A 123 -6.47 2.88 9.53
CA ALA A 123 -7.12 1.76 8.85
C ALA A 123 -7.28 0.56 9.79
N ALA A 124 -6.23 0.16 10.52
CA ALA A 124 -6.31 -0.91 11.51
C ALA A 124 -7.37 -0.61 12.59
N ASN A 125 -7.37 0.62 13.12
CA ASN A 125 -8.37 1.08 14.09
C ASN A 125 -9.80 1.06 13.52
N ALA A 126 -9.99 1.47 12.26
CA ALA A 126 -11.29 1.41 11.59
C ALA A 126 -11.77 -0.03 11.34
N TRP A 127 -10.84 -0.98 11.16
CA TRP A 127 -11.13 -2.40 11.06
C TRP A 127 -11.49 -3.03 12.42
N GLY A 128 -11.02 -2.43 13.52
CA GLY A 128 -11.32 -2.83 14.89
C GLY A 128 -10.12 -3.30 15.71
N VAL A 129 -8.91 -3.06 15.20
CA VAL A 129 -7.63 -3.45 15.81
C VAL A 129 -6.88 -2.21 16.27
N ASP A 130 -6.56 -2.14 17.56
CA ASP A 130 -5.74 -1.07 18.11
C ASP A 130 -4.26 -1.39 17.96
N ALA A 131 -3.71 -1.00 16.81
CA ALA A 131 -2.30 -1.21 16.47
C ALA A 131 -1.53 0.11 16.34
N ASP A 132 -0.23 0.05 16.59
CA ASP A 132 0.76 1.02 16.13
C ASP A 132 1.34 0.56 14.79
N ALA A 133 1.64 1.51 13.90
CA ALA A 133 2.22 1.24 12.59
C ALA A 133 3.65 1.77 12.48
N ASN A 134 4.54 0.97 11.90
CA ASN A 134 5.91 1.36 11.60
C ASN A 134 6.30 0.94 10.17
N SER A 135 6.45 1.93 9.29
CA SER A 135 6.79 1.69 7.88
C SER A 135 8.27 1.87 7.60
N GLY A 136 8.81 1.01 6.74
CA GLY A 136 10.21 1.02 6.34
C GLY A 136 10.43 0.43 4.95
N PHE A 137 11.60 0.68 4.36
CA PHE A 137 12.02 -0.03 3.16
C PHE A 137 12.90 -1.22 3.52
N SER A 138 12.55 -2.38 2.98
CA SER A 138 13.39 -3.58 2.98
C SER A 138 13.44 -4.20 1.58
N TYR A 139 14.16 -5.32 1.46
CA TYR A 139 14.28 -6.07 0.23
C TYR A 139 13.75 -7.48 0.46
N GLU A 140 12.49 -7.71 0.09
CA GLU A 140 11.75 -8.92 0.42
C GLU A 140 11.61 -9.87 -0.77
N TYR A 141 11.53 -11.15 -0.47
CA TYR A 141 11.18 -12.17 -1.45
C TYR A 141 9.67 -12.27 -1.56
N PHE A 142 9.18 -12.28 -2.79
CA PHE A 142 7.78 -12.59 -3.08
C PHE A 142 7.68 -13.82 -3.97
N GLY A 143 6.65 -14.62 -3.70
CA GLY A 143 6.27 -15.75 -4.53
C GLY A 143 5.72 -15.32 -5.89
N ASP A 144 5.28 -16.31 -6.66
CA ASP A 144 4.69 -16.06 -7.98
C ASP A 144 3.30 -15.42 -7.83
N SER A 145 3.22 -14.13 -8.17
CA SER A 145 1.99 -13.34 -8.16
C SER A 145 1.35 -13.19 -9.54
N GLY A 146 1.85 -13.91 -10.55
CA GLY A 146 1.40 -13.87 -11.94
C GLY A 146 2.34 -13.09 -12.86
N GLU A 147 2.00 -13.04 -14.14
CA GLU A 147 2.90 -12.58 -15.23
C GLU A 147 3.47 -11.16 -15.02
N ASP A 148 2.70 -10.26 -14.41
CA ASP A 148 3.11 -8.86 -14.19
C ASP A 148 4.03 -8.70 -12.96
N CYS A 149 4.14 -9.73 -12.11
CA CYS A 149 5.01 -9.79 -10.93
C CYS A 149 5.54 -11.21 -10.70
N PRO A 150 6.59 -11.60 -11.45
CA PRO A 150 7.20 -12.91 -11.28
C PRO A 150 7.78 -13.06 -9.87
N PRO A 151 8.03 -14.30 -9.41
CA PRO A 151 8.71 -14.52 -8.15
C PRO A 151 10.11 -13.89 -8.18
N GLY A 152 10.51 -13.26 -7.08
CA GLY A 152 11.76 -12.52 -7.04
C GLY A 152 11.96 -11.70 -5.79
N MET A 153 13.13 -11.08 -5.70
CA MET A 153 13.42 -10.10 -4.65
C MET A 153 13.05 -8.71 -5.13
N TYR A 154 12.34 -7.95 -4.31
CA TYR A 154 11.82 -6.63 -4.64
C TYR A 154 12.12 -5.63 -3.54
N GLU A 155 12.37 -4.37 -3.93
CA GLU A 155 12.31 -3.30 -2.94
C GLU A 155 10.86 -3.14 -2.47
N THR A 156 10.70 -3.12 -1.15
CA THR A 156 9.39 -3.24 -0.52
C THR A 156 9.22 -2.17 0.54
N LEU A 157 8.11 -1.44 0.45
CA LEU A 157 7.58 -0.64 1.53
C LEU A 157 6.84 -1.58 2.48
N CYS A 158 7.50 -1.99 3.55
CA CYS A 158 6.93 -2.79 4.62
C CYS A 158 6.22 -1.88 5.62
N ILE A 159 5.06 -2.31 6.09
CA ILE A 159 4.26 -1.66 7.12
C ILE A 159 4.03 -2.70 8.21
N ASP A 160 4.77 -2.56 9.30
CA ASP A 160 4.64 -3.45 10.45
C ASP A 160 3.56 -2.88 11.37
N LEU A 161 2.55 -3.69 11.66
CA LEU A 161 1.49 -3.39 12.62
C LEU A 161 1.68 -4.25 13.87
N GLY A 162 1.72 -3.61 15.03
CA GLY A 162 1.82 -4.28 16.33
C GLY A 162 0.76 -3.81 17.30
N ASP A 163 0.31 -4.70 18.19
CA ASP A 163 -0.59 -4.35 19.29
C ASP A 163 -0.01 -3.21 20.14
N LYS A 164 -0.88 -2.32 20.62
CA LYS A 164 -0.52 -1.26 21.57
C LYS A 164 -0.40 -1.73 23.01
#